data_AF-A0A1E5WND8-F1
#
_entry.id   AF-A0A1E5WND8-F1
#
_cell.length_a   1.000
_cell.length_b   1.000
_cell.length_c   1.000
_cell.angle_alpha   90.00
_cell.angle_beta   90.00
_cell.angle_gamma   90.00
#
_symmetry.space_group_name_H-M   'P 1'
#
loop_
_entity.id
_entity.type
_entity.pdbx_description
1 polymer ?
#
loop_
_entity_poly.entity_id
_entity_poly.type
_entity_poly.pdbx_seq_one_letter_code
_entity_poly.pdbx_strand_id
1 'polypeptide(L)'
;LLPHPSHYHCFFDEQVWTARNVFVPPEQQQQHSSIIEEGFWHKMSNVITVGGEHGTMAFVDLWNGILLYEVFCGDPKLRYMPMPQQLYPSRTSNSCPWVTRDIAIVKDRIKLVQVLMKTGSHKALHDTYTSVGWVAATWSRLANFPQEDSWSQAFKLEASDIKGDNNPLHF
;
A
#
# COMPACT_ATOMS: atom_id res chain seq x y z
N LEU A 1 28.96 -11.47 -9.90
CA LEU A 1 27.66 -11.10 -10.52
C LEU A 1 27.30 -9.71 -10.00
N LEU A 2 27.32 -8.70 -10.85
CA LEU A 2 26.90 -7.36 -10.45
C LEU A 2 25.38 -7.37 -10.21
N PRO A 3 24.86 -6.75 -9.14
CA PRO A 3 23.42 -6.68 -8.92
C PRO A 3 22.78 -5.89 -10.06
N HIS A 4 21.77 -6.45 -10.71
CA HIS A 4 20.97 -5.71 -11.69
C HIS A 4 20.21 -4.59 -10.96
N PRO A 5 20.19 -3.35 -11.50
CA PRO A 5 19.38 -2.27 -10.93
C PRO A 5 17.93 -2.72 -10.89
N SER A 6 17.32 -2.72 -9.70
CA SER A 6 15.94 -3.18 -9.51
C SER A 6 14.95 -2.11 -9.98
N HIS A 7 15.29 -0.82 -9.77
CA HIS A 7 14.40 0.32 -9.98
C HIS A 7 15.16 1.57 -10.41
N TYR A 8 14.63 2.28 -11.41
CA TYR A 8 15.08 3.63 -11.79
C TYR A 8 14.22 4.67 -11.08
N HIS A 9 14.85 5.63 -10.41
CA HIS A 9 14.14 6.78 -9.86
C HIS A 9 14.66 8.07 -10.51
N CYS A 10 13.74 8.88 -11.03
CA CYS A 10 13.99 10.22 -11.52
C CYS A 10 13.59 11.23 -10.46
N PHE A 11 14.48 12.14 -10.11
CA PHE A 11 14.17 13.26 -9.22
C PHE A 11 14.71 14.56 -9.79
N PHE A 12 14.13 15.66 -9.34
CA PHE A 12 14.54 16.99 -9.75
C PHE A 12 15.58 17.51 -8.76
N ASP A 13 16.80 17.72 -9.25
CA ASP A 13 17.96 18.18 -8.48
C ASP A 13 18.44 19.49 -9.11
N GLU A 14 18.52 20.57 -8.33
CA GLU A 14 19.10 21.85 -8.76
C GLU A 14 18.76 22.30 -10.20
N GLN A 15 17.47 22.29 -10.54
CA GLN A 15 16.92 22.69 -11.85
C GLN A 15 17.05 21.67 -13.00
N VAL A 16 17.56 20.46 -12.74
CA VAL A 16 17.71 19.39 -13.73
C VAL A 16 17.08 18.09 -13.24
N TRP A 17 16.36 17.42 -14.12
CA TRP A 17 15.91 16.05 -13.86
C TRP A 17 17.09 15.10 -13.94
N THR A 18 17.41 14.44 -12.82
CA THR A 18 18.46 13.43 -12.75
C THR A 18 17.85 12.05 -12.51
N ALA A 19 18.25 11.08 -13.30
CA ALA A 19 17.95 9.67 -13.05
C ALA A 19 19.12 9.04 -12.30
N ARG A 20 18.86 8.40 -11.15
CA ARG A 20 19.88 7.64 -10.42
C ARG A 20 19.43 6.19 -10.26
N ASN A 21 20.39 5.29 -10.39
CA ASN A 21 20.20 3.89 -10.01
C ASN A 21 20.26 3.82 -8.49
N VAL A 22 19.24 3.21 -7.91
CA VAL A 22 19.12 3.01 -6.47
C VAL A 22 18.83 1.55 -6.23
N PHE A 23 19.37 1.03 -5.14
CA PHE A 23 19.36 -0.40 -4.86
C PHE A 23 18.60 -0.68 -3.56
N VAL A 24 17.66 -1.62 -3.63
CA VAL A 24 17.02 -2.21 -2.45
C VAL A 24 17.88 -3.38 -1.98
N PRO A 25 18.32 -3.43 -0.71
CA PRO A 25 19.09 -4.55 -0.19
C PRO A 25 18.39 -5.91 -0.39
N PRO A 26 19.09 -7.01 -0.73
CA PRO A 26 18.46 -8.31 -1.02
C PRO A 26 17.64 -8.86 0.15
N GLU A 27 18.07 -8.60 1.39
CA GLU A 27 17.35 -9.00 2.60
C GLU A 27 15.95 -8.39 2.68
N GLN A 28 15.79 -7.16 2.18
CA GLN A 28 14.50 -6.48 2.14
C GLN A 28 13.65 -6.93 0.93
N GLN A 29 14.30 -7.29 -0.18
CA GLN A 29 13.60 -7.85 -1.35
C GLN A 29 12.92 -9.19 -1.01
N GLN A 30 13.50 -10.00 -0.13
CA GLN A 30 12.91 -11.28 0.32
C GLN A 30 11.63 -11.10 1.15
N GLN A 31 11.36 -9.89 1.65
CA GLN A 31 10.11 -9.56 2.34
C GLN A 31 8.94 -9.33 1.36
N HIS A 32 9.20 -9.37 0.05
CA HIS A 32 8.21 -9.24 -1.01
C HIS A 32 7.40 -10.55 -1.15
N SER A 33 6.08 -10.48 -0.99
CA SER A 33 5.21 -11.65 -0.80
C SER A 33 4.48 -12.15 -2.05
N SER A 34 4.90 -11.78 -3.27
CA SER A 34 4.28 -12.34 -4.49
C SER A 34 5.02 -13.57 -5.01
N ILE A 35 4.42 -14.72 -4.68
CA ILE A 35 4.39 -16.00 -5.40
C ILE A 35 5.08 -16.01 -6.79
N ILE A 36 6.15 -16.82 -6.86
CA ILE A 36 6.78 -17.51 -8.01
C ILE A 36 7.58 -16.66 -9.03
N GLU A 37 8.90 -16.92 -8.99
CA GLU A 37 9.93 -16.82 -10.04
C GLU A 37 10.36 -15.48 -10.67
N GLU A 38 9.63 -14.37 -10.54
CA GLU A 38 10.03 -13.10 -11.19
C GLU A 38 10.47 -11.99 -10.23
N GLY A 39 11.54 -12.22 -9.46
CA GLY A 39 12.32 -11.15 -8.82
C GLY A 39 11.55 -10.14 -7.94
N PHE A 40 12.20 -9.02 -7.62
CA PHE A 40 11.60 -7.91 -6.87
C PHE A 40 10.94 -6.93 -7.86
N TRP A 41 9.62 -6.75 -7.77
CA TRP A 41 8.86 -5.84 -8.62
C TRP A 41 8.04 -4.86 -7.78
N HIS A 42 8.17 -3.56 -8.05
CA HIS A 42 7.43 -2.52 -7.35
C HIS A 42 6.75 -1.60 -8.37
N LYS A 43 5.40 -1.63 -8.39
CA LYS A 43 4.57 -0.80 -9.26
C LYS A 43 4.04 0.38 -8.47
N MET A 44 4.69 1.53 -8.65
CA MET A 44 4.29 2.77 -8.02
C MET A 44 2.83 3.11 -8.38
N SER A 45 2.02 3.32 -7.35
CA SER A 45 0.63 3.78 -7.42
C SER A 45 0.55 5.23 -6.97
N ASN A 46 1.18 5.57 -5.83
CA ASN A 46 1.17 6.91 -5.22
C ASN A 46 2.58 7.31 -4.76
N VAL A 47 2.77 8.62 -4.53
CA VAL A 47 3.96 9.16 -3.83
C VAL A 47 3.46 10.04 -2.69
N ILE A 48 3.97 9.82 -1.48
CA ILE A 48 3.63 10.61 -0.30
C ILE A 48 4.88 11.20 0.35
N THR A 49 4.78 12.43 0.80
CA THR A 49 5.86 13.09 1.56
C THR A 49 5.77 12.66 3.03
N VAL A 50 6.81 11.99 3.52
CA VAL A 50 6.98 11.66 4.94
C VAL A 50 7.61 12.85 5.68
N GLY A 51 8.55 13.53 5.04
CA GLY A 51 9.24 14.70 5.60
C GLY A 51 10.39 14.33 6.52
N GLY A 52 10.59 15.12 7.57
CA GLY A 52 11.75 15.03 8.47
C GLY A 52 13.02 15.68 7.90
N GLU A 53 14.10 15.62 8.67
CA GLU A 53 15.39 16.29 8.36
C GLU A 53 15.97 15.88 7.00
N HIS A 54 15.82 14.61 6.62
CA HIS A 54 16.35 14.08 5.36
C HIS A 54 15.38 14.21 4.16
N GLY A 55 14.23 14.86 4.33
CA GLY A 55 13.25 15.04 3.24
C GLY A 55 12.72 13.71 2.71
N THR A 56 12.23 12.84 3.59
CA THR A 56 11.86 11.47 3.23
C THR A 56 10.62 11.45 2.33
N MET A 57 10.72 10.72 1.22
CA MET A 57 9.65 10.45 0.26
C MET A 57 9.33 8.96 0.27
N ALA A 58 8.04 8.62 0.21
CA ALA A 58 7.55 7.26 0.13
C ALA A 58 6.88 7.02 -1.24
N PHE A 59 7.49 6.16 -2.04
CA PHE A 59 6.93 5.63 -3.28
C PHE A 59 6.13 4.38 -2.95
N VAL A 60 4.83 4.40 -3.20
CA VAL A 60 3.90 3.39 -2.69
C VAL A 60 3.48 2.46 -3.82
N ASP A 61 3.66 1.16 -3.64
CA ASP A 61 2.92 0.09 -4.31
C ASP A 61 1.83 -0.42 -3.36
N LEU A 62 0.57 -0.10 -3.65
CA LEU A 62 -0.57 -0.43 -2.78
C LEU A 62 -0.80 -1.95 -2.57
N TRP A 63 -0.17 -2.79 -3.39
CA TRP A 63 -0.22 -4.24 -3.25
C TRP A 63 0.94 -4.81 -2.46
N ASN A 64 2.14 -4.34 -2.75
CA ASN A 64 3.36 -5.01 -2.30
C ASN A 64 4.03 -4.29 -1.14
N GLY A 65 4.23 -2.98 -1.22
CA GLY A 65 5.01 -2.27 -0.22
C GLY A 65 5.26 -0.80 -0.52
N ILE A 66 6.14 -0.21 0.27
CA ILE A 66 6.53 1.19 0.20
C ILE A 66 8.06 1.24 0.08
N LEU A 67 8.54 1.98 -0.90
CA LEU A 67 9.93 2.34 -1.08
C LEU A 67 10.17 3.73 -0.48
N LEU A 68 10.97 3.80 0.57
CA LEU A 68 11.44 5.07 1.10
C LEU A 68 12.72 5.54 0.44
N TYR A 69 12.78 6.84 0.27
CA TYR A 69 13.95 7.53 -0.26
C TYR A 69 14.20 8.83 0.49
N GLU A 70 15.44 9.05 0.91
CA GLU A 70 15.87 10.26 1.61
C GLU A 70 16.45 11.25 0.60
N VAL A 71 15.65 12.24 0.18
CA VAL A 71 16.02 13.13 -0.93
C VAL A 71 17.22 14.03 -0.60
N PHE A 72 17.33 14.46 0.66
CA PHE A 72 18.39 15.40 1.08
C PHE A 72 19.63 14.69 1.63
N CYS A 73 19.71 13.36 1.52
CA CYS A 73 20.88 12.60 1.93
C CYS A 73 21.88 12.50 0.75
N GLY A 74 23.17 12.77 1.02
CA GLY A 74 24.21 12.70 -0.02
C GLY A 74 24.46 11.28 -0.56
N ASP A 75 24.13 10.25 0.23
CA ASP A 75 24.15 8.83 -0.17
C ASP A 75 22.78 8.20 0.14
N PRO A 76 21.76 8.47 -0.69
CA PRO A 76 20.38 8.13 -0.36
C PRO A 76 20.15 6.63 -0.50
N LYS A 77 19.89 5.96 0.62
CA LYS A 77 19.58 4.52 0.65
C LYS A 77 18.09 4.29 0.54
N LEU A 78 17.74 3.29 -0.26
CA LEU A 78 16.37 2.92 -0.50
C LEU A 78 15.95 1.85 0.52
N ARG A 79 14.89 2.12 1.28
CA ARG A 79 14.39 1.20 2.31
C ARG A 79 13.03 0.69 1.89
N TYR A 80 12.91 -0.62 1.72
CA TYR A 80 11.64 -1.26 1.42
C TYR A 80 10.89 -1.60 2.70
N MET A 81 9.58 -1.38 2.65
CA MET A 81 8.65 -1.78 3.68
C MET A 81 7.51 -2.60 3.06
N PRO A 82 7.28 -3.84 3.52
CA PRO A 82 6.14 -4.62 3.04
C PRO A 82 4.81 -3.99 3.47
N MET A 83 3.79 -4.11 2.60
CA MET A 83 2.41 -3.80 2.97
C MET A 83 1.91 -4.76 4.06
N PRO A 84 0.95 -4.34 4.91
CA PRO A 84 0.33 -5.25 5.86
C PRO A 84 -0.40 -6.37 5.12
N GLN A 85 -0.65 -7.46 5.85
CA GLN A 85 -1.46 -8.55 5.35
C GLN A 85 -2.80 -8.03 4.83
N GLN A 86 -3.16 -8.48 3.63
CA GLN A 86 -4.42 -8.13 2.98
C GLN A 86 -5.60 -8.76 3.74
N LEU A 87 -6.76 -8.10 3.74
CA LEU A 87 -7.96 -8.64 4.40
C LEU A 87 -8.34 -10.05 3.90
N TYR A 88 -8.09 -10.36 2.63
CA TYR A 88 -8.25 -11.69 2.07
C TYR A 88 -7.13 -12.00 1.06
N PRO A 89 -6.72 -13.28 0.93
CA PRO A 89 -5.59 -13.71 0.08
C PRO A 89 -5.89 -13.65 -1.42
N SER A 90 -7.16 -13.46 -1.80
CA SER A 90 -7.56 -13.30 -3.19
C SER A 90 -7.14 -11.91 -3.66
N ARG A 91 -5.93 -11.82 -4.22
CA ARG A 91 -5.68 -10.84 -5.29
C ARG A 91 -6.64 -11.23 -6.41
N THR A 92 -7.86 -10.70 -6.42
CA THR A 92 -8.69 -10.78 -7.62
C THR A 92 -7.86 -10.12 -8.71
N SER A 93 -7.31 -10.93 -9.61
CA SER A 93 -6.12 -10.63 -10.41
C SER A 93 -6.25 -9.39 -11.31
N ASN A 94 -7.44 -8.79 -11.39
CA ASN A 94 -7.76 -7.62 -12.20
C ASN A 94 -8.34 -6.42 -11.43
N SER A 95 -8.44 -6.45 -10.09
CA SER A 95 -8.92 -5.27 -9.36
C SER A 95 -7.80 -4.22 -9.26
N CYS A 96 -8.06 -2.99 -9.72
CA CYS A 96 -7.12 -1.89 -9.54
C CYS A 96 -7.01 -1.53 -8.04
N PRO A 97 -5.80 -1.40 -7.46
CA PRO A 97 -5.63 -1.22 -6.02
C PRO A 97 -6.31 0.04 -5.50
N TRP A 98 -6.31 1.12 -6.29
CA TRP A 98 -6.93 2.42 -5.93
C TRP A 98 -8.44 2.34 -5.67
N VAL A 99 -9.13 1.29 -6.14
CA VAL A 99 -10.56 1.09 -5.88
C VAL A 99 -10.81 0.58 -4.46
N THR A 100 -9.81 -0.08 -3.88
CA THR A 100 -9.96 -0.83 -2.62
C THR A 100 -8.97 -0.39 -1.55
N ARG A 101 -7.97 0.42 -1.88
CA ARG A 101 -6.89 0.82 -0.97
C ARG A 101 -6.48 2.25 -1.20
N ASP A 102 -6.19 2.93 -0.11
CA ASP A 102 -5.51 4.22 -0.15
C ASP A 102 -4.64 4.41 1.08
N ILE A 103 -3.64 5.29 0.97
CA ILE A 103 -2.64 5.51 1.99
C ILE A 103 -2.36 7.00 2.16
N ALA A 104 -2.19 7.41 3.41
CA ALA A 104 -1.85 8.78 3.75
C ALA A 104 -0.94 8.84 4.98
N ILE A 105 -0.24 9.98 5.12
CA ILE A 105 0.38 10.38 6.37
C ILE A 105 -0.66 11.13 7.19
N VAL A 106 -0.92 10.65 8.41
CA VAL A 106 -1.78 11.33 9.37
C VAL A 106 -0.98 11.52 10.65
N LYS A 107 -0.60 12.77 10.92
CA LYS A 107 0.37 13.14 11.97
C LYS A 107 1.72 12.46 11.68
N ASP A 108 2.23 11.68 12.61
CA ASP A 108 3.49 10.94 12.57
C ASP A 108 3.33 9.49 12.08
N ARG A 109 2.15 9.13 11.56
CA ARG A 109 1.82 7.75 11.20
C ARG A 109 1.42 7.62 9.75
N ILE A 110 1.88 6.52 9.15
CA ILE A 110 1.34 6.03 7.91
C ILE A 110 0.03 5.33 8.25
N LYS A 111 -1.04 5.69 7.54
CA LYS A 111 -2.34 5.05 7.64
C LYS A 111 -2.73 4.50 6.29
N LEU A 112 -3.07 3.21 6.27
CA LEU A 112 -3.63 2.53 5.12
C LEU A 112 -5.10 2.25 5.41
N VAL A 113 -5.97 2.52 4.46
CA VAL A 113 -7.34 2.00 4.44
C VAL A 113 -7.44 0.91 3.38
N GLN A 114 -8.21 -0.14 3.68
CA GLN A 114 -8.62 -1.13 2.68
C GLN A 114 -10.13 -1.35 2.82
N VAL A 115 -10.83 -1.37 1.69
CA VAL A 115 -12.25 -1.68 1.58
C VAL A 115 -12.41 -2.86 0.64
N LEU A 116 -13.11 -3.88 1.09
CA LEU A 116 -13.46 -5.05 0.31
C LEU A 116 -14.97 -5.14 0.13
N MET A 117 -15.42 -5.18 -1.12
CA MET A 117 -16.81 -5.46 -1.46
C MET A 117 -17.06 -6.98 -1.37
N LYS A 118 -18.05 -7.40 -0.60
CA LYS A 118 -18.52 -8.78 -0.56
C LYS A 118 -19.53 -8.97 -1.71
N THR A 119 -19.26 -9.92 -2.59
CA THR A 119 -20.20 -10.32 -3.66
C THR A 119 -20.87 -11.63 -3.31
N GLY A 120 -22.20 -11.67 -3.38
CA GLY A 120 -22.97 -12.91 -3.30
C GLY A 120 -23.22 -13.47 -4.69
N SER A 121 -23.12 -14.79 -4.86
CA SER A 121 -23.57 -15.47 -6.07
C SER A 121 -25.05 -15.83 -5.94
N HIS A 122 -25.91 -15.19 -6.74
CA HIS A 122 -27.27 -15.70 -6.93
C HIS A 122 -27.22 -16.87 -7.89
N LYS A 123 -27.49 -18.09 -7.39
CA LYS A 123 -27.51 -19.33 -8.19
C LYS A 123 -28.57 -19.35 -9.32
N ALA A 124 -29.44 -18.34 -9.41
CA ALA A 124 -30.59 -18.31 -10.32
C ALA A 124 -30.34 -17.56 -11.64
N LEU A 125 -29.35 -16.68 -11.72
CA LEU A 125 -28.94 -16.03 -12.96
C LEU A 125 -27.42 -16.11 -13.06
N HIS A 126 -26.94 -16.75 -14.13
CA HIS A 126 -25.52 -17.05 -14.36
C HIS A 126 -24.60 -15.81 -14.51
N ASP A 127 -25.05 -14.59 -14.22
CA ASP A 127 -24.27 -13.37 -14.46
C ASP A 127 -24.60 -12.15 -13.55
N THR A 128 -25.39 -12.31 -12.49
CA THR A 128 -25.70 -11.18 -11.58
C THR A 128 -25.05 -11.36 -10.22
N TYR A 129 -23.89 -10.73 -10.02
CA TYR A 129 -23.28 -10.56 -8.71
C TYR A 129 -24.01 -9.44 -7.96
N THR A 130 -24.65 -9.78 -6.84
CA THR A 130 -25.20 -8.75 -5.95
C THR A 130 -24.15 -8.41 -4.89
N SER A 131 -23.96 -7.11 -4.62
CA SER A 131 -23.16 -6.71 -3.47
C SER A 131 -23.96 -7.03 -2.20
N VAL A 132 -23.42 -7.93 -1.38
CA VAL A 132 -24.04 -8.36 -0.12
C VAL A 132 -23.50 -7.61 1.11
N GLY A 133 -22.57 -6.67 0.89
CA GLY A 133 -21.98 -5.84 1.92
C GLY A 133 -20.53 -5.49 1.64
N TRP A 134 -19.85 -4.94 2.64
CA TRP A 134 -18.43 -4.60 2.56
C TRP A 134 -17.75 -4.78 3.92
N VAL A 135 -16.42 -4.86 3.89
CA VAL A 135 -15.55 -4.82 5.06
C VAL A 135 -14.50 -3.75 4.83
N ALA A 136 -14.38 -2.81 5.77
CA ALA A 136 -13.31 -1.84 5.78
C ALA A 136 -12.38 -2.14 6.94
N ALA A 137 -11.08 -1.96 6.75
CA ALA A 137 -10.13 -1.94 7.85
C ALA A 137 -9.08 -0.86 7.63
N THR A 138 -8.45 -0.48 8.73
CA THR A 138 -7.35 0.46 8.73
C THR A 138 -6.13 -0.15 9.39
N TRP A 139 -4.96 0.15 8.83
CA TRP A 139 -3.67 -0.22 9.40
C TRP A 139 -2.88 1.03 9.69
N SER A 140 -2.08 0.97 10.73
CA SER A 140 -1.23 2.08 11.11
C SER A 140 0.14 1.61 11.58
N ARG A 141 1.13 2.43 11.27
CA ARG A 141 2.51 2.31 11.74
C ARG A 141 3.15 3.70 11.79
N LEU A 142 4.25 3.83 12.52
CA LEU A 142 5.05 5.05 12.53
C LEU A 142 5.69 5.32 11.17
N ALA A 143 5.73 6.60 10.81
CA ALA A 143 6.30 7.08 9.56
C ALA A 143 7.82 7.32 9.63
N ASN A 144 8.44 7.26 10.81
CA ASN A 144 9.89 7.42 10.98
C ASN A 144 10.68 6.09 10.93
N PHE A 145 10.00 4.97 10.65
CA PHE A 145 10.62 3.66 10.40
C PHE A 145 11.59 3.17 11.48
N PRO A 146 11.19 3.12 12.76
CA PRO A 146 11.97 2.36 13.74
C PRO A 146 11.88 0.88 13.36
N GLN A 147 13.02 0.18 13.46
CA GLN A 147 13.15 -1.22 13.04
C GLN A 147 12.18 -2.17 13.77
N GLU A 148 11.73 -1.79 14.96
CA GLU A 148 10.83 -2.55 15.81
C GLU A 148 9.34 -2.30 15.50
N ASP A 149 8.99 -1.25 14.75
CA ASP A 149 7.60 -0.90 14.48
C ASP A 149 7.07 -1.62 13.24
N SER A 150 5.94 -2.30 13.44
CA SER A 150 5.26 -3.09 12.43
C SER A 150 3.85 -2.56 12.20
N TRP A 151 3.25 -2.97 11.09
CA TRP A 151 1.86 -2.64 10.84
C TRP A 151 0.96 -3.26 11.91
N SER A 152 0.10 -2.42 12.50
CA SER A 152 -0.97 -2.86 13.39
C SER A 152 -2.32 -2.57 12.75
N GLN A 153 -3.27 -3.49 12.85
CA GLN A 153 -4.65 -3.23 12.45
C GLN A 153 -5.29 -2.33 13.51
N ALA A 154 -5.63 -1.09 13.12
CA ALA A 154 -6.18 -0.10 14.03
C ALA A 154 -7.70 -0.26 14.21
N PHE A 155 -8.41 -0.58 13.12
CA PHE A 155 -9.87 -0.77 13.16
C PHE A 155 -10.32 -1.71 12.05
N LYS A 156 -11.41 -2.43 12.28
CA LYS A 156 -12.14 -3.22 11.27
C LYS A 156 -13.63 -2.98 11.46
N LEU A 157 -14.34 -2.78 10.36
CA LEU A 157 -15.76 -2.49 10.29
C LEU A 157 -16.41 -3.32 9.21
N GLU A 158 -17.53 -3.96 9.51
CA GLU A 158 -18.37 -4.62 8.52
C GLU A 158 -19.64 -3.81 8.28
N ALA A 159 -20.19 -3.88 7.07
CA ALA A 159 -21.42 -3.17 6.73
C ALA A 159 -22.58 -3.49 7.70
N SER A 160 -22.62 -4.70 8.26
CA SER A 160 -23.61 -5.15 9.25
C SER A 160 -23.47 -4.49 10.62
N ASP A 161 -22.31 -3.90 10.93
CA ASP A 161 -22.08 -3.22 12.21
C ASP A 161 -22.72 -1.82 12.23
N ILE A 162 -23.00 -1.26 11.06
CA ILE A 162 -23.73 0.00 10.91
C ILE A 162 -25.21 -0.31 11.06
N LYS A 163 -25.76 -0.04 12.25
CA LYS A 163 -27.20 -0.01 12.44
C LYS A 163 -27.73 1.26 11.78
N GLY A 164 -28.68 1.12 10.86
CA GLY A 164 -29.48 2.26 10.47
C GLY A 164 -30.25 2.72 11.70
N ASP A 165 -30.19 4.02 12.02
CA ASP A 165 -31.26 4.60 12.80
C ASP A 165 -32.56 4.24 12.07
N ASN A 166 -33.56 3.73 12.80
CA ASN A 166 -34.88 3.45 12.25
C ASN A 166 -35.47 4.78 11.72
N ASN A 167 -35.07 5.20 10.52
CA ASN A 167 -35.62 6.36 9.88
C ASN A 167 -36.94 5.90 9.25
N PRO A 168 -38.10 6.36 9.76
CA PRO A 168 -39.40 5.89 9.30
C PRO A 168 -39.80 6.54 7.97
N LEU A 169 -38.83 6.88 7.12
CA LEU A 169 -39.12 7.41 5.79
C LEU A 169 -39.41 6.22 4.86
N HIS A 170 -40.65 5.77 5.00
CA HIS A 170 -41.40 5.11 3.95
C HIS A 170 -41.23 5.87 2.63
N PHE A 171 -40.78 5.16 1.59
CA PHE A 171 -41.09 5.50 0.20
C PHE A 171 -42.36 4.75 -0.22
#